data_AF-A0A804MBZ3-F1
#
_entry.id   AF-A0A804MBZ3-F1
#
_cell.length_a   1.000
_cell.length_b   1.000
_cell.length_c   1.000
_cell.angle_alpha   90.00
_cell.angle_beta   90.00
_cell.angle_gamma   90.00
#
_symmetry.space_group_name_H-M   'P 1'
#
loop_
_entity.id
_entity.type
_entity.pdbx_description
1 polymer ?
#
loop_
_entity_poly.entity_id
_entity_poly.type
_entity_poly.pdbx_seq_one_letter_code
_entity_poly.pdbx_strand_id
1 'polypeptide(L)'
;MDYMFDAWFSLIHQLQERVVIFSDAGPDTRWVGDEAGVAGYTCWSPFNKSSVTIGHTTAEYSSSGDPFGQDWVPAECDVSIRPGWFWHASEKPKNVTTLLDIYYKSVGRNCLLILNVPPNSSGLIADEDIQVLQEFTEIRRAIFSQNFAANATVTANSVRGEQDNLQFAPSKVLEDGIYSYWAPQEGQTCWEMLFDLGQSTSFNLLQLQEPIQLGQRVIEFHVAILVDELWQTIVEGTTIGYKRLLLFPVTESRYLKLTIDSARADPLISFFGVFMDPFSSIHSLQNHVKPPRTNSNEVTMLRMAHASVNKSIDAM
;
A
#
# COMPACT_ATOMS: atom_id res chain seq x y z
N MET A 1 8.07 29.23 -14.46
CA MET A 1 6.95 29.27 -15.43
C MET A 1 5.76 28.89 -14.59
N ASP A 2 4.81 29.80 -14.41
CA ASP A 2 3.74 29.61 -13.44
C ASP A 2 2.52 29.09 -14.18
N TYR A 3 2.09 27.87 -13.84
CA TYR A 3 0.91 27.26 -14.43
C TYR A 3 -0.34 27.64 -13.63
N MET A 4 -1.46 27.82 -14.31
CA MET A 4 -2.76 28.13 -13.70
C MET A 4 -3.51 26.84 -13.32
N PHE A 5 -2.89 26.00 -12.49
CA PHE A 5 -3.40 24.67 -12.15
C PHE A 5 -4.85 24.69 -11.66
N ASP A 6 -5.19 25.61 -10.75
CA ASP A 6 -6.57 25.71 -10.20
C ASP A 6 -7.61 25.98 -11.28
N ALA A 7 -7.28 26.81 -12.28
CA ALA A 7 -8.19 27.11 -13.39
C ALA A 7 -8.35 25.87 -14.30
N TRP A 8 -7.29 25.11 -14.52
CA TRP A 8 -7.34 23.88 -15.30
C TRP A 8 -8.16 22.80 -14.60
N PHE A 9 -7.91 22.56 -13.31
CA PHE A 9 -8.66 21.59 -12.51
C PHE A 9 -10.15 21.94 -12.47
N SER A 10 -10.47 23.21 -12.24
CA SER A 10 -11.86 23.69 -12.23
C SER A 10 -12.57 23.45 -13.57
N LEU A 11 -11.91 23.75 -14.70
CA LEU A 11 -12.47 23.52 -16.03
C LEU A 11 -12.64 22.02 -16.31
N ILE A 12 -11.66 21.21 -15.95
CA ILE A 12 -11.69 19.76 -16.13
C ILE A 12 -12.88 19.15 -15.37
N HIS A 13 -13.08 19.49 -14.09
CA HIS A 13 -14.22 19.01 -13.32
C HIS A 13 -15.56 19.59 -13.81
N GLN A 14 -15.59 20.82 -14.35
CA GLN A 14 -16.80 21.35 -14.98
C GLN A 14 -17.24 20.49 -16.18
N LEU A 15 -16.28 19.99 -16.97
CA LEU A 15 -16.56 19.19 -18.16
C LEU A 15 -16.73 17.70 -17.83
N GLN A 16 -16.05 17.20 -16.81
CA GLN A 16 -16.03 15.80 -16.37
C GLN A 16 -15.93 15.74 -14.84
N GLU A 17 -17.07 15.87 -14.14
CA GLU A 17 -17.14 16.05 -12.68
C GLU A 17 -16.34 15.02 -11.88
N ARG A 18 -16.35 13.75 -12.30
CA ARG A 18 -15.72 12.63 -11.57
C ARG A 18 -14.38 12.18 -12.15
N VAL A 19 -13.79 12.94 -13.07
CA VAL A 19 -12.47 12.58 -13.61
C VAL A 19 -11.42 12.70 -12.51
N VAL A 20 -10.48 11.75 -12.52
CA VAL A 20 -9.32 11.75 -11.62
C VAL A 20 -8.22 12.56 -12.29
N ILE A 21 -7.65 13.51 -11.56
CA ILE A 21 -6.55 14.35 -12.01
C ILE A 21 -5.28 13.98 -11.25
N PHE A 22 -4.30 13.53 -12.02
CA PHE A 22 -2.93 13.30 -11.57
C PHE A 22 -2.11 14.59 -11.61
N SER A 23 -1.29 14.79 -10.59
CA SER A 23 -0.06 15.59 -10.65
C SER A 23 0.93 15.09 -9.59
N ASP A 24 2.11 15.71 -9.46
CA ASP A 24 3.05 15.39 -8.37
C ASP A 24 2.44 15.53 -6.96
N ALA A 25 1.37 16.31 -6.80
CA ALA A 25 0.80 16.65 -5.50
C ALA A 25 -0.74 16.56 -5.42
N GLY A 26 -1.42 16.00 -6.43
CA GLY A 26 -2.90 15.95 -6.50
C GLY A 26 -3.51 16.84 -7.61
N PRO A 27 -4.82 17.07 -7.63
CA PRO A 27 -5.70 17.08 -6.47
C PRO A 27 -6.22 15.71 -6.05
N ASP A 28 -6.28 14.72 -6.96
CA ASP A 28 -6.94 13.43 -6.73
C ASP A 28 -5.95 12.28 -6.55
N THR A 29 -4.87 12.26 -7.33
CA THR A 29 -3.79 11.29 -7.20
C THR A 29 -2.43 11.98 -7.29
N ARG A 30 -1.42 11.37 -6.67
CA ARG A 30 -0.06 11.91 -6.64
C ARG A 30 0.92 10.98 -7.33
N TRP A 31 2.00 11.55 -7.85
CA TRP A 31 3.18 10.78 -8.21
C TRP A 31 3.75 10.05 -6.99
N VAL A 32 4.19 8.80 -7.16
CA VAL A 32 4.82 8.05 -6.07
C VAL A 32 6.22 8.58 -5.73
N GLY A 33 6.89 9.27 -6.65
CA GLY A 33 8.24 9.81 -6.43
C GLY A 33 9.36 9.08 -7.17
N ASP A 34 9.04 8.09 -8.00
CA ASP A 34 9.98 7.40 -8.89
C ASP A 34 9.27 6.87 -10.15
N GLU A 35 10.04 6.57 -11.19
CA GLU A 35 9.58 5.95 -12.44
C GLU A 35 9.92 4.44 -12.51
N ALA A 36 10.35 3.86 -11.38
CA ALA A 36 10.59 2.42 -11.26
C ALA A 36 9.30 1.66 -10.87
N GLY A 37 8.24 2.40 -10.53
CA GLY A 37 6.94 1.86 -10.11
C GLY A 37 6.97 1.28 -8.69
N VAL A 38 7.78 1.86 -7.79
CA VAL A 38 8.06 1.29 -6.46
C VAL A 38 7.67 2.23 -5.34
N ALA A 39 6.54 1.96 -4.68
CA ALA A 39 6.15 2.69 -3.48
C ALA A 39 7.03 2.37 -2.27
N GLY A 40 7.01 3.27 -1.30
CA GLY A 40 7.56 3.05 0.04
C GLY A 40 6.93 1.82 0.69
N TYR A 41 7.66 1.16 1.61
CA TYR A 41 7.11 0.00 2.35
C TYR A 41 5.84 0.38 3.13
N THR A 42 5.79 1.62 3.62
CA THR A 42 4.60 2.28 4.17
C THR A 42 4.08 3.26 3.12
N CYS A 43 2.79 3.26 2.84
CA CYS A 43 2.17 4.23 1.94
C CYS A 43 0.77 4.64 2.42
N TRP A 44 0.67 5.87 2.88
CA TRP A 44 -0.56 6.55 3.22
C TRP A 44 -1.19 7.17 1.97
N SER A 45 -2.49 6.95 1.79
CA SER A 45 -3.31 7.72 0.84
C SER A 45 -3.62 9.13 1.36
N PRO A 46 -3.76 9.36 2.68
CA PRO A 46 -3.73 10.71 3.24
C PRO A 46 -2.45 11.47 2.87
N PHE A 47 -2.61 12.75 2.54
CA PHE A 47 -1.57 13.65 2.07
C PHE A 47 -1.88 15.08 2.51
N ASN A 48 -0.88 15.96 2.58
CA ASN A 48 -1.08 17.37 2.94
C ASN A 48 -0.76 18.26 1.74
N LYS A 49 -1.78 18.56 0.92
CA LYS A 49 -1.59 19.39 -0.29
C LYS A 49 -1.15 20.82 0.01
N SER A 50 -1.40 21.30 1.23
CA SER A 50 -0.96 22.65 1.64
C SER A 50 0.54 22.74 1.96
N SER A 51 1.21 21.60 2.14
CA SER A 51 2.64 21.55 2.47
C SER A 51 3.55 21.31 1.26
N VAL A 52 2.96 21.10 0.09
CA VAL A 52 3.68 20.81 -1.16
C VAL A 52 3.09 21.60 -2.32
N THR A 53 3.86 21.77 -3.39
CA THR A 53 3.35 22.30 -4.65
C THR A 53 3.76 21.38 -5.80
N ILE A 54 3.01 21.42 -6.90
CA ILE A 54 3.30 20.63 -8.10
C ILE A 54 4.70 21.00 -8.62
N GLY A 55 5.53 20.00 -8.92
CA GLY A 55 6.94 20.18 -9.24
C GLY A 55 7.88 20.38 -8.04
N HIS A 56 7.34 20.45 -6.81
CA HIS A 56 8.10 20.67 -5.59
C HIS A 56 7.63 19.76 -4.45
N THR A 57 7.86 18.46 -4.63
CA THR A 57 7.73 17.41 -3.60
C THR A 57 9.08 16.73 -3.38
N THR A 58 9.23 15.95 -2.31
CA THR A 58 10.34 15.01 -2.18
C THR A 58 9.87 13.60 -2.50
N ALA A 59 10.76 12.76 -3.04
CA ALA A 59 10.45 11.37 -3.36
C ALA A 59 10.05 10.58 -2.09
N GLU A 60 10.69 10.86 -0.96
CA GLU A 60 10.40 10.19 0.31
C GLU A 60 8.98 10.51 0.80
N TYR A 61 8.57 11.78 0.75
CA TYR A 61 7.22 12.19 1.16
C TYR A 61 6.16 11.67 0.20
N SER A 62 6.45 11.72 -1.11
CA SER A 62 5.55 11.23 -2.15
C SER A 62 5.31 9.73 -2.03
N SER A 63 6.37 8.94 -1.79
CA SER A 63 6.24 7.46 -1.74
C SER A 63 5.60 6.95 -0.46
N SER A 64 5.72 7.72 0.64
CA SER A 64 5.19 7.32 1.96
C SER A 64 3.82 7.92 2.28
N GLY A 65 3.50 9.08 1.71
CA GLY A 65 2.33 9.86 2.10
C GLY A 65 2.44 10.44 3.52
N ASP A 66 1.34 10.96 4.03
CA ASP A 66 1.30 11.67 5.31
C ASP A 66 0.20 11.13 6.23
N PRO A 67 0.52 10.46 7.36
CA PRO A 67 -0.49 9.96 8.29
C PRO A 67 -1.34 11.06 8.94
N PHE A 68 -0.90 12.33 8.88
CA PHE A 68 -1.65 13.50 9.37
C PHE A 68 -2.23 14.35 8.22
N GLY A 69 -2.05 13.89 6.98
CA GLY A 69 -2.64 14.51 5.80
C GLY A 69 -4.16 14.61 5.89
N GLN A 70 -4.69 15.72 5.40
CA GLN A 70 -6.13 16.02 5.41
C GLN A 70 -6.78 15.75 4.05
N ASP A 71 -5.98 15.59 3.01
CA ASP A 71 -6.41 15.32 1.65
C ASP A 71 -6.23 13.84 1.33
N TRP A 72 -7.21 13.22 0.67
CA TRP A 72 -7.07 11.86 0.16
C TRP A 72 -6.46 11.89 -1.24
N VAL A 73 -5.17 11.60 -1.35
CA VAL A 73 -4.41 11.71 -2.61
C VAL A 73 -3.54 10.46 -2.78
N PRO A 74 -4.12 9.27 -3.10
CA PRO A 74 -3.36 8.04 -3.24
C PRO A 74 -2.24 8.14 -4.30
N ALA A 75 -1.18 7.37 -4.09
CA ALA A 75 -0.03 7.36 -4.98
C ALA A 75 -0.27 6.49 -6.23
N GLU A 76 0.14 7.03 -7.37
CA GLU A 76 0.29 6.33 -8.64
C GLU A 76 1.76 5.99 -8.88
N CYS A 77 2.03 4.70 -9.07
CA CYS A 77 3.33 4.15 -9.44
C CYS A 77 3.38 4.00 -10.96
N ASP A 78 3.98 4.97 -11.63
CA ASP A 78 4.19 4.95 -13.06
C ASP A 78 5.51 4.27 -13.41
N VAL A 79 5.46 3.43 -14.44
CA VAL A 79 6.64 2.72 -14.94
C VAL A 79 6.41 2.27 -16.37
N SER A 80 7.45 2.33 -17.19
CA SER A 80 7.41 1.75 -18.53
C SER A 80 7.65 0.24 -18.48
N ILE A 81 6.98 -0.52 -19.35
CA ILE A 81 7.33 -1.93 -19.58
C ILE A 81 8.75 -2.06 -20.16
N ARG A 82 9.32 -1.00 -20.74
CA ARG A 82 10.68 -0.90 -21.28
C ARG A 82 11.56 0.03 -20.44
N PRO A 83 12.86 0.20 -20.74
CA PRO A 83 13.68 1.26 -20.13
C PRO A 83 13.17 2.67 -20.44
N GLY A 84 12.80 2.94 -21.70
CA GLY A 84 12.24 4.23 -22.12
C GLY A 84 10.71 4.28 -22.11
N TRP A 85 10.16 5.50 -22.05
CA TRP A 85 8.72 5.75 -22.21
C TRP A 85 8.25 5.59 -23.65
N PHE A 86 9.11 5.90 -24.62
CA PHE A 86 8.87 5.68 -26.05
C PHE A 86 9.52 4.37 -26.50
N TRP A 87 9.03 3.82 -27.61
CA TRP A 87 9.57 2.59 -28.14
C TRP A 87 10.92 2.83 -28.82
N HIS A 88 11.91 2.01 -28.46
CA HIS A 88 13.22 1.95 -29.10
C HIS A 88 13.54 0.51 -29.53
N ALA A 89 13.98 0.32 -30.78
CA ALA A 89 14.28 -1.01 -31.34
C ALA A 89 15.36 -1.78 -30.57
N SER A 90 16.27 -1.07 -29.90
CA SER A 90 17.35 -1.63 -29.09
C SER A 90 16.89 -2.08 -27.69
N GLU A 91 15.71 -1.65 -27.26
CA GLU A 91 15.19 -1.98 -25.93
C GLU A 91 14.39 -3.28 -25.95
N LYS A 92 14.26 -3.90 -24.78
CA LYS A 92 13.43 -5.07 -24.55
C LYS A 92 12.49 -4.82 -23.37
N PRO A 93 11.30 -5.43 -23.34
CA PRO A 93 10.42 -5.33 -22.19
C PRO A 93 11.09 -5.96 -20.96
N LYS A 94 10.76 -5.43 -19.79
CA LYS A 94 10.99 -6.07 -18.49
C LYS A 94 10.37 -7.47 -18.54
N ASN A 95 11.04 -8.44 -17.93
CA ASN A 95 10.50 -9.81 -17.86
C ASN A 95 9.33 -9.89 -16.86
N VAL A 96 8.58 -10.99 -16.95
CA VAL A 96 7.39 -11.22 -16.12
C VAL A 96 7.65 -11.19 -14.61
N THR A 97 8.80 -11.70 -14.15
CA THR A 97 9.15 -11.71 -12.72
C THR A 97 9.46 -10.31 -12.19
N THR A 98 10.03 -9.45 -13.03
CA THR A 98 10.24 -8.02 -12.72
C THR A 98 8.90 -7.29 -12.63
N LEU A 99 7.96 -7.55 -13.54
CA LEU A 99 6.61 -6.96 -13.46
C LEU A 99 5.84 -7.43 -12.22
N LEU A 100 6.02 -8.69 -11.81
CA LEU A 100 5.45 -9.22 -10.58
C LEU A 100 6.03 -8.54 -9.33
N ASP A 101 7.35 -8.33 -9.28
CA ASP A 101 8.00 -7.58 -8.19
C ASP A 101 7.49 -6.13 -8.11
N ILE A 102 7.38 -5.45 -9.26
CA ILE A 102 6.77 -4.12 -9.35
C ILE A 102 5.32 -4.15 -8.84
N TYR A 103 4.53 -5.16 -9.21
CA TYR A 103 3.14 -5.30 -8.74
C TYR A 103 3.06 -5.41 -7.21
N TYR A 104 3.92 -6.21 -6.58
CA TYR A 104 3.98 -6.29 -5.12
C TYR A 104 4.48 -5.00 -4.47
N LYS A 105 5.35 -4.24 -5.15
CA LYS A 105 5.91 -2.97 -4.68
C LYS A 105 5.04 -1.74 -4.99
N SER A 106 3.96 -1.90 -5.76
CA SER A 106 2.99 -0.85 -6.08
C SER A 106 1.59 -1.24 -5.57
N VAL A 107 0.84 -2.04 -6.32
CA VAL A 107 -0.50 -2.54 -5.96
C VAL A 107 -0.49 -3.25 -4.61
N GLY A 108 0.57 -4.00 -4.32
CA GLY A 108 0.78 -4.67 -3.04
C GLY A 108 1.08 -3.74 -1.86
N ARG A 109 1.26 -2.44 -2.10
CA ARG A 109 1.58 -1.42 -1.08
C ARG A 109 0.60 -0.25 -1.09
N ASN A 110 -0.68 -0.49 -1.39
CA ASN A 110 -1.73 0.54 -1.39
C ASN A 110 -1.52 1.64 -2.46
N CYS A 111 -0.96 1.29 -3.61
CA CYS A 111 -0.79 2.22 -4.73
C CYS A 111 -1.50 1.73 -5.99
N LEU A 112 -1.76 2.66 -6.92
CA LEU A 112 -2.14 2.32 -8.28
C LEU A 112 -0.87 2.03 -9.10
N LEU A 113 -0.92 1.07 -10.01
CA LEU A 113 0.14 0.81 -10.98
C LEU A 113 -0.31 1.27 -12.36
N ILE A 114 0.43 2.20 -12.96
CA ILE A 114 0.25 2.64 -14.34
C ILE A 114 1.45 2.19 -15.18
N LEU A 115 1.24 1.09 -15.91
CA LEU A 115 2.27 0.47 -16.75
C LEU A 115 2.18 1.01 -18.19
N ASN A 116 3.18 1.78 -18.61
CA ASN A 116 3.28 2.25 -20.00
C ASN A 116 3.69 1.13 -20.95
N VAL A 117 3.05 1.07 -22.12
CA VAL A 117 3.33 0.10 -23.19
C VAL A 117 3.41 0.87 -24.51
N PRO A 118 4.62 1.19 -25.00
CA PRO A 118 4.76 2.11 -26.12
C PRO A 118 4.53 1.42 -27.48
N PRO A 119 3.69 2.00 -28.36
CA PRO A 119 3.63 1.57 -29.76
C PRO A 119 4.98 1.76 -30.46
N ASN A 120 5.31 0.82 -31.35
CA ASN A 120 6.48 0.88 -32.21
C ASN A 120 6.32 1.91 -33.35
N SER A 121 7.34 2.06 -34.19
CA SER A 121 7.35 3.01 -35.31
C SER A 121 6.29 2.73 -36.40
N SER A 122 5.63 1.58 -36.37
CA SER A 122 4.50 1.23 -37.24
C SER A 122 3.14 1.51 -36.59
N GLY A 123 3.11 2.07 -35.37
CA GLY A 123 1.89 2.34 -34.62
C GLY A 123 1.26 1.11 -33.97
N LEU A 124 2.01 0.02 -33.81
CA LEU A 124 1.55 -1.24 -33.21
C LEU A 124 2.29 -1.54 -31.92
N ILE A 125 1.65 -2.25 -30.97
CA ILE A 125 2.37 -2.80 -29.82
C ILE A 125 3.26 -3.94 -30.30
N ALA A 126 4.51 -3.99 -29.83
CA ALA A 126 5.44 -5.05 -30.21
C ALA A 126 4.99 -6.42 -29.68
N ASP A 127 5.21 -7.49 -30.46
CA ASP A 127 4.79 -8.84 -30.10
C ASP A 127 5.41 -9.30 -28.77
N GLU A 128 6.66 -8.91 -28.49
CA GLU A 128 7.33 -9.26 -27.22
C GLU A 128 6.68 -8.56 -26.02
N ASP A 129 6.15 -7.36 -26.19
CA ASP A 129 5.47 -6.63 -25.11
C ASP A 129 4.10 -7.27 -24.84
N ILE A 130 3.37 -7.67 -25.90
CA ILE A 130 2.12 -8.42 -25.78
C ILE A 130 2.34 -9.73 -25.04
N GLN A 131 3.39 -10.48 -25.42
CA GLN A 131 3.71 -11.76 -24.78
C GLN A 131 3.96 -11.59 -23.28
N VAL A 132 4.79 -10.62 -22.88
CA VAL A 132 5.06 -10.36 -21.46
C VAL A 132 3.78 -9.96 -20.70
N LEU A 133 2.88 -9.18 -21.30
CA LEU A 133 1.61 -8.82 -20.67
C LEU A 133 0.66 -10.01 -20.50
N GLN A 134 0.68 -10.95 -21.44
CA GLN A 134 -0.06 -12.22 -21.35
C GLN A 134 0.51 -13.07 -20.23
N GLU A 135 1.84 -13.29 -20.20
CA GLU A 135 2.52 -14.02 -19.12
C GLU A 135 2.22 -13.39 -17.75
N PHE A 136 2.31 -12.06 -17.64
CA PHE A 136 1.99 -11.32 -16.41
C PHE A 136 0.53 -11.49 -15.97
N THR A 137 -0.39 -11.63 -16.93
CA THR A 137 -1.79 -11.93 -16.64
C THR A 137 -1.96 -13.35 -16.14
N GLU A 138 -1.31 -14.32 -16.78
CA GLU A 138 -1.37 -15.74 -16.42
C GLU A 138 -0.83 -15.97 -15.01
N ILE A 139 0.36 -15.45 -14.69
CA ILE A 139 0.95 -15.66 -13.37
C ILE A 139 0.11 -15.04 -12.24
N ARG A 140 -0.44 -13.83 -12.42
CA ARG A 140 -1.33 -13.22 -11.42
C ARG A 140 -2.61 -14.03 -11.24
N ARG A 141 -3.21 -14.49 -12.33
CA ARG A 141 -4.40 -15.35 -12.27
C ARG A 141 -4.10 -16.65 -11.52
N ALA A 142 -2.95 -17.27 -11.76
CA ALA A 142 -2.53 -18.47 -11.06
C ALA A 142 -2.36 -18.21 -9.55
N ILE A 143 -1.64 -17.15 -9.17
CA ILE A 143 -1.40 -16.77 -7.76
C ILE A 143 -2.71 -16.57 -6.99
N PHE A 144 -3.65 -15.83 -7.57
CA PHE A 144 -4.92 -15.48 -6.92
C PHE A 144 -6.08 -16.44 -7.25
N SER A 145 -5.80 -17.58 -7.89
CA SER A 145 -6.83 -18.54 -8.31
C SER A 145 -7.51 -19.26 -7.14
N GLN A 146 -6.80 -19.42 -6.03
CA GLN A 146 -7.28 -20.11 -4.85
C GLN A 146 -6.94 -19.30 -3.59
N ASN A 147 -7.96 -18.74 -2.96
CA ASN A 147 -7.83 -18.17 -1.61
C ASN A 147 -8.02 -19.30 -0.58
N PHE A 148 -6.95 -19.71 0.10
CA PHE A 148 -7.00 -20.75 1.12
C PHE A 148 -7.79 -20.35 2.37
N ALA A 149 -7.98 -19.04 2.60
CA ALA A 149 -8.82 -18.53 3.70
C ALA A 149 -10.31 -18.48 3.36
N ALA A 150 -10.74 -18.74 2.11
CA ALA A 150 -12.13 -18.52 1.69
C ALA A 150 -13.20 -19.21 2.55
N ASN A 151 -12.87 -20.38 3.13
CA ASN A 151 -13.77 -21.14 4.00
C ASN A 151 -13.23 -21.26 5.43
N ALA A 152 -12.31 -20.38 5.84
CA ALA A 152 -11.73 -20.41 7.16
C ALA A 152 -12.78 -20.14 8.24
N THR A 153 -12.61 -20.74 9.42
CA THR A 153 -13.32 -20.28 10.61
C THR A 153 -12.57 -19.10 11.19
N VAL A 154 -13.25 -17.97 11.36
CA VAL A 154 -12.64 -16.73 11.86
C VAL A 154 -13.24 -16.35 13.20
N THR A 155 -12.40 -16.10 14.18
CA THR A 155 -12.80 -15.51 15.46
C THR A 155 -12.00 -14.24 15.72
N ALA A 156 -12.52 -13.35 16.56
CA ALA A 156 -11.81 -12.17 16.99
C ALA A 156 -12.00 -11.97 18.50
N ASN A 157 -11.04 -11.33 19.15
CA ASN A 157 -11.12 -11.01 20.57
C ASN A 157 -12.20 -9.95 20.89
N SER A 158 -12.63 -9.18 19.89
CA SER A 158 -13.65 -8.15 20.00
C SER A 158 -14.45 -8.03 18.70
N VAL A 159 -15.75 -7.77 18.81
CA VAL A 159 -16.66 -7.53 17.68
C VAL A 159 -17.63 -6.42 18.10
N ARG A 160 -17.79 -5.40 17.26
CA ARG A 160 -18.66 -4.26 17.50
C ARG A 160 -20.14 -4.64 17.50
N GLY A 161 -20.90 -4.05 18.42
CA GLY A 161 -22.35 -4.28 18.54
C GLY A 161 -22.69 -5.38 19.55
N GLU A 162 -23.97 -5.75 19.60
CA GLU A 162 -24.46 -6.82 20.47
C GLU A 162 -24.14 -8.21 19.89
N GLN A 163 -24.26 -9.27 20.71
CA GLN A 163 -23.85 -10.64 20.33
C GLN A 163 -24.49 -11.17 19.04
N ASP A 164 -25.70 -10.71 18.69
CA ASP A 164 -26.42 -11.14 17.48
C ASP A 164 -26.17 -10.23 16.26
N ASN A 165 -25.38 -9.16 16.40
CA ASN A 165 -25.08 -8.26 15.29
C ASN A 165 -24.01 -8.85 14.35
N LEU A 166 -24.46 -9.40 13.23
CA LEU A 166 -23.60 -9.99 12.20
C LEU A 166 -22.95 -8.95 11.26
N GLN A 167 -23.26 -7.65 11.40
CA GLN A 167 -22.75 -6.60 10.51
C GLN A 167 -21.22 -6.52 10.52
N PHE A 168 -20.60 -6.72 11.69
CA PHE A 168 -19.15 -6.61 11.90
C PHE A 168 -18.50 -7.93 12.27
N ALA A 169 -19.17 -9.05 11.99
CA ALA A 169 -18.69 -10.38 12.36
C ALA A 169 -17.28 -10.65 11.77
N PRO A 170 -16.41 -11.41 12.47
CA PRO A 170 -15.06 -11.70 11.97
C PRO A 170 -15.05 -12.37 10.60
N SER A 171 -16.06 -13.18 10.27
CA SER A 171 -16.20 -13.82 8.96
C SER A 171 -16.37 -12.85 7.79
N LYS A 172 -16.70 -11.57 8.04
CA LYS A 172 -16.82 -10.54 7.00
C LYS A 172 -15.54 -10.29 6.23
N VAL A 173 -14.38 -10.61 6.82
CA VAL A 173 -13.08 -10.47 6.15
C VAL A 173 -12.80 -11.54 5.09
N LEU A 174 -13.69 -12.53 4.94
CA LEU A 174 -13.59 -13.55 3.88
C LEU A 174 -14.39 -13.17 2.63
N GLU A 175 -15.23 -12.13 2.72
CA GLU A 175 -16.03 -11.62 1.61
C GLU A 175 -15.17 -10.67 0.76
N ASP A 176 -15.05 -10.93 -0.54
CA ASP A 176 -14.28 -10.06 -1.44
C ASP A 176 -14.84 -8.63 -1.47
N GLY A 177 -13.97 -7.64 -1.30
CA GLY A 177 -14.29 -6.23 -1.44
C GLY A 177 -14.00 -5.39 -0.20
N ILE A 178 -14.53 -4.15 -0.20
CA ILE A 178 -14.29 -3.17 0.86
C ILE A 178 -15.55 -2.77 1.63
N TYR A 179 -16.72 -3.31 1.26
CA TYR A 179 -18.01 -2.88 1.81
C TYR A 179 -18.51 -3.74 2.97
N SER A 180 -18.02 -4.98 3.07
CA SER A 180 -18.12 -5.86 4.22
C SER A 180 -16.83 -5.76 5.03
N TYR A 181 -16.92 -5.65 6.36
CA TYR A 181 -15.72 -5.55 7.19
C TYR A 181 -15.97 -6.00 8.62
N TRP A 182 -14.92 -6.49 9.26
CA TRP A 182 -14.85 -6.66 10.70
C TRP A 182 -14.53 -5.31 11.37
N ALA A 183 -15.13 -5.10 12.54
CA ALA A 183 -14.84 -3.97 13.41
C ALA A 183 -14.85 -4.42 14.88
N PRO A 184 -13.88 -4.00 15.70
CA PRO A 184 -13.89 -4.24 17.14
C PRO A 184 -14.84 -3.29 17.87
N GLN A 185 -15.16 -3.61 19.12
CA GLN A 185 -15.78 -2.66 20.04
C GLN A 185 -14.94 -1.38 20.15
N GLU A 186 -15.58 -0.28 20.50
CA GLU A 186 -14.91 1.01 20.62
C GLU A 186 -13.93 1.02 21.82
N GLY A 187 -12.79 1.70 21.64
CA GLY A 187 -11.84 1.96 22.73
C GLY A 187 -11.02 0.75 23.18
N GLN A 188 -11.00 -0.34 22.40
CA GLN A 188 -10.15 -1.49 22.67
C GLN A 188 -8.68 -1.15 22.41
N THR A 189 -7.78 -1.82 23.13
CA THR A 189 -6.31 -1.63 23.01
C THR A 189 -5.60 -2.88 22.47
N CYS A 190 -6.36 -3.94 22.20
CA CYS A 190 -5.86 -5.20 21.66
C CYS A 190 -6.84 -5.67 20.59
N TRP A 191 -6.32 -5.95 19.39
CA TRP A 191 -7.11 -6.32 18.23
C TRP A 191 -6.49 -7.56 17.59
N GLU A 192 -7.14 -8.70 17.80
CA GLU A 192 -6.66 -9.98 17.30
C GLU A 192 -7.77 -10.70 16.55
N MET A 193 -7.42 -11.27 15.40
CA MET A 193 -8.26 -12.17 14.61
C MET A 193 -7.53 -13.50 14.42
N LEU A 194 -8.20 -14.60 14.72
CA LEU A 194 -7.70 -15.96 14.54
C LEU A 194 -8.41 -16.59 13.34
N PHE A 195 -7.61 -17.23 12.48
CA PHE A 195 -8.07 -17.92 11.28
C PHE A 195 -7.69 -19.39 11.38
N ASP A 196 -8.69 -20.27 11.32
CA ASP A 196 -8.50 -21.72 11.13
C ASP A 196 -8.83 -22.07 9.67
N LEU A 197 -7.81 -22.43 8.89
CA LEU A 197 -7.97 -22.84 7.49
C LEU A 197 -8.66 -24.21 7.32
N GLY A 198 -8.94 -24.91 8.41
CA GLY A 198 -9.56 -26.24 8.46
C GLY A 198 -8.57 -27.39 8.23
N GLN A 199 -7.50 -27.14 7.49
CA GLN A 199 -6.41 -28.10 7.22
C GLN A 199 -5.05 -27.41 7.12
N SER A 200 -3.98 -28.18 7.33
CA SER A 200 -2.61 -27.73 7.09
C SER A 200 -2.46 -27.33 5.62
N THR A 201 -1.96 -26.13 5.36
CA THR A 201 -1.87 -25.55 4.02
C THR A 201 -0.52 -24.88 3.84
N SER A 202 0.13 -25.11 2.69
CA SER A 202 1.34 -24.37 2.29
C SER A 202 0.98 -23.08 1.55
N PHE A 203 1.53 -21.96 1.99
CA PHE A 203 1.28 -20.65 1.40
C PHE A 203 2.47 -19.72 1.65
N ASN A 204 2.51 -18.60 0.93
CA ASN A 204 3.59 -17.62 1.05
C ASN A 204 3.17 -16.18 0.74
N LEU A 205 1.88 -15.95 0.46
CA LEU A 205 1.36 -14.63 0.15
C LEU A 205 0.10 -14.35 0.97
N LEU A 206 0.07 -13.20 1.65
CA LEU A 206 -1.11 -12.68 2.33
C LEU A 206 -1.64 -11.44 1.63
N GLN A 207 -2.97 -11.33 1.55
CA GLN A 207 -3.67 -10.10 1.13
C GLN A 207 -4.47 -9.53 2.30
N LEU A 208 -4.32 -8.25 2.59
CA LEU A 208 -5.14 -7.52 3.56
C LEU A 208 -5.76 -6.29 2.91
N GLN A 209 -6.97 -5.91 3.33
CA GLN A 209 -7.64 -4.69 2.88
C GLN A 209 -8.37 -3.99 4.03
N GLU A 210 -8.40 -2.66 4.00
CA GLU A 210 -9.24 -1.81 4.83
C GLU A 210 -10.45 -1.28 4.01
N PRO A 211 -11.61 -1.02 4.65
CA PRO A 211 -12.73 -0.33 4.02
C PRO A 211 -12.42 1.16 3.85
N ILE A 212 -11.60 1.52 2.85
CA ILE A 212 -11.04 2.87 2.69
C ILE A 212 -12.08 3.98 2.52
N GLN A 213 -13.33 3.67 2.16
CA GLN A 213 -14.44 4.63 2.19
C GLN A 213 -14.72 5.18 3.61
N LEU A 214 -14.19 4.50 4.65
CA LEU A 214 -14.22 4.90 6.06
C LEU A 214 -12.85 5.37 6.57
N GLY A 215 -11.92 5.64 5.65
CA GLY A 215 -10.55 6.09 5.92
C GLY A 215 -9.53 4.95 6.06
N GLN A 216 -8.25 5.30 5.99
CA GLN A 216 -7.11 4.42 6.25
C GLN A 216 -6.65 4.59 7.71
N ARG A 217 -6.55 3.49 8.46
CA ARG A 217 -6.41 3.50 9.92
C ARG A 217 -5.20 2.74 10.42
N VAL A 218 -4.94 1.55 9.90
CA VAL A 218 -3.87 0.67 10.42
C VAL A 218 -2.49 1.29 10.19
N ILE A 219 -1.67 1.35 11.25
CA ILE A 219 -0.31 1.91 11.25
C ILE A 219 0.72 0.77 11.29
N GLU A 220 0.54 -0.21 12.17
CA GLU A 220 1.39 -1.40 12.32
C GLU A 220 0.54 -2.64 12.63
N PHE A 221 0.97 -3.79 12.09
CA PHE A 221 0.36 -5.09 12.38
C PHE A 221 1.39 -6.21 12.18
N HIS A 222 1.08 -7.39 12.68
CA HIS A 222 1.82 -8.60 12.36
C HIS A 222 0.90 -9.80 12.15
N VAL A 223 1.42 -10.80 11.45
CA VAL A 223 0.76 -12.10 11.26
C VAL A 223 1.65 -13.20 11.77
N ALA A 224 1.08 -14.06 12.61
CA ALA A 224 1.74 -15.23 13.17
C ALA A 224 1.04 -16.52 12.74
N ILE A 225 1.78 -17.63 12.76
CA ILE A 225 1.27 -18.99 12.58
C ILE A 225 1.49 -19.80 13.86
N LEU A 226 0.71 -20.86 14.04
CA LEU A 226 0.90 -21.78 15.15
C LEU A 226 1.84 -22.92 14.75
N VAL A 227 2.99 -23.01 15.39
CA VAL A 227 4.00 -24.07 15.19
C VAL A 227 4.39 -24.62 16.56
N ASP A 228 4.25 -25.94 16.75
CA ASP A 228 4.53 -26.62 18.02
C ASP A 228 3.85 -25.94 19.23
N GLU A 229 2.56 -25.61 19.09
CA GLU A 229 1.73 -24.91 20.09
C GLU A 229 2.18 -23.47 20.43
N LEU A 230 3.16 -22.93 19.72
CA LEU A 230 3.67 -21.58 19.89
C LEU A 230 3.36 -20.71 18.67
N TRP A 231 2.92 -19.48 18.93
CA TRP A 231 2.72 -18.49 17.89
C TRP A 231 4.08 -17.94 17.43
N GLN A 232 4.38 -18.12 16.14
CA GLN A 232 5.58 -17.60 15.50
C GLN A 232 5.21 -16.57 14.44
N THR A 233 5.72 -15.34 14.58
CA THR A 233 5.51 -14.28 13.60
C THR A 233 6.18 -14.63 12.27
N ILE A 234 5.40 -14.59 11.19
CA ILE A 234 5.90 -14.82 9.82
C ILE A 234 6.03 -13.51 9.03
N VAL A 235 5.28 -12.48 9.41
CA VAL A 235 5.24 -11.19 8.72
C VAL A 235 4.98 -10.06 9.72
N GLU A 236 5.73 -8.96 9.58
CA GLU A 236 5.43 -7.66 10.18
C GLU A 236 5.11 -6.65 9.07
N GLY A 237 4.08 -5.83 9.26
CA GLY A 237 3.59 -4.85 8.29
C GLY A 237 3.33 -3.48 8.91
N THR A 238 3.27 -2.47 8.05
CA THR A 238 2.89 -1.11 8.44
C THR A 238 1.45 -0.81 7.98
N THR A 239 1.26 0.11 7.04
CA THR A 239 -0.06 0.46 6.49
C THR A 239 -0.66 -0.68 5.68
N ILE A 240 -1.99 -0.83 5.76
CA ILE A 240 -2.76 -1.72 4.87
C ILE A 240 -3.38 -0.95 3.70
N GLY A 241 -4.28 0.00 3.98
CA GLY A 241 -5.01 0.76 2.96
C GLY A 241 -5.94 -0.10 2.11
N TYR A 242 -6.14 0.27 0.85
CA TYR A 242 -7.01 -0.44 -0.08
C TYR A 242 -6.57 -1.89 -0.31
N LYS A 243 -5.26 -2.12 -0.43
CA LYS A 243 -4.70 -3.45 -0.64
C LYS A 243 -3.25 -3.52 -0.19
N ARG A 244 -2.97 -4.54 0.62
CA ARG A 244 -1.63 -4.93 1.07
C ARG A 244 -1.35 -6.36 0.65
N LEU A 245 -0.24 -6.60 -0.03
CA LEU A 245 0.27 -7.92 -0.38
C LEU A 245 1.61 -8.14 0.32
N LEU A 246 1.75 -9.26 1.02
CA LEU A 246 2.93 -9.59 1.81
C LEU A 246 3.44 -10.97 1.38
N LEU A 247 4.58 -10.98 0.69
CA LEU A 247 5.27 -12.19 0.27
C LEU A 247 6.36 -12.54 1.29
N PHE A 248 6.47 -13.81 1.67
CA PHE A 248 7.40 -14.33 2.68
C PHE A 248 7.84 -15.77 2.33
N PRO A 249 8.77 -16.40 3.07
CA PRO A 249 9.10 -17.82 2.89
C PRO A 249 7.89 -18.74 2.87
N VAL A 250 7.88 -19.72 1.96
CA VAL A 250 6.84 -20.76 1.94
C VAL A 250 6.79 -21.40 3.32
N THR A 251 5.61 -21.33 3.93
CA THR A 251 5.34 -21.88 5.25
C THR A 251 4.13 -22.79 5.17
N GLU A 252 4.04 -23.72 6.09
CA GLU A 252 2.91 -24.63 6.22
C GLU A 252 2.26 -24.41 7.58
N SER A 253 0.95 -24.11 7.58
CA SER A 253 0.18 -23.96 8.80
C SER A 253 -1.31 -24.17 8.54
N ARG A 254 -2.03 -24.57 9.59
CA ARG A 254 -3.49 -24.54 9.64
C ARG A 254 -4.03 -23.25 10.24
N TYR A 255 -3.30 -22.65 11.18
CA TYR A 255 -3.76 -21.52 11.98
C TYR A 255 -2.94 -20.27 11.69
N LEU A 256 -3.62 -19.14 11.51
CA LEU A 256 -3.02 -17.82 11.40
C LEU A 256 -3.64 -16.89 12.44
N LYS A 257 -2.86 -15.94 12.92
CA LYS A 257 -3.34 -14.86 13.79
C LYS A 257 -2.89 -13.52 13.22
N LEU A 258 -3.85 -12.65 12.90
CA LEU A 258 -3.61 -11.24 12.61
C LEU A 258 -3.73 -10.45 13.90
N THR A 259 -2.71 -9.66 14.22
CA THR A 259 -2.73 -8.72 15.34
C THR A 259 -2.49 -7.32 14.80
N ILE A 260 -3.38 -6.38 15.07
CA ILE A 260 -3.16 -4.96 14.79
C ILE A 260 -2.47 -4.35 16.00
N ASP A 261 -1.24 -3.86 15.81
CA ASP A 261 -0.40 -3.34 16.89
C ASP A 261 -0.69 -1.86 17.16
N SER A 262 -0.99 -1.10 16.10
CA SER A 262 -1.38 0.31 16.23
C SER A 262 -2.24 0.78 15.06
N ALA A 263 -3.16 1.71 15.35
CA ALA A 263 -4.06 2.31 14.37
C ALA A 263 -4.44 3.74 14.78
N ARG A 264 -4.83 4.57 13.80
CA ARG A 264 -5.26 5.97 13.99
C ARG A 264 -6.64 6.09 14.66
N ALA A 265 -7.42 5.01 14.62
CA ALA A 265 -8.74 4.82 15.20
C ALA A 265 -8.98 3.31 15.33
N ASP A 266 -10.15 2.88 15.82
CA ASP A 266 -10.51 1.45 15.80
C ASP A 266 -10.27 0.86 14.40
N PRO A 267 -9.43 -0.19 14.27
CA PRO A 267 -9.07 -0.74 12.98
C PRO A 267 -10.27 -1.44 12.35
N LEU A 268 -10.38 -1.34 11.02
CA LEU A 268 -11.40 -2.02 10.24
C LEU A 268 -10.70 -2.86 9.19
N ILE A 269 -11.04 -4.14 9.09
CA ILE A 269 -10.47 -5.05 8.10
C ILE A 269 -11.60 -5.52 7.21
N SER A 270 -11.50 -5.30 5.90
CA SER A 270 -12.51 -5.71 4.94
C SER A 270 -12.19 -7.04 4.27
N PHE A 271 -10.90 -7.40 4.18
CA PHE A 271 -10.49 -8.64 3.55
C PHE A 271 -9.20 -9.21 4.15
N PHE A 272 -9.15 -10.52 4.30
CA PHE A 272 -7.96 -11.31 4.62
C PHE A 272 -7.90 -12.54 3.69
N GLY A 273 -6.88 -12.59 2.84
CA GLY A 273 -6.68 -13.69 1.90
C GLY A 273 -5.33 -14.37 2.09
N VAL A 274 -5.30 -15.68 1.83
CA VAL A 274 -4.11 -16.53 1.92
C VAL A 274 -3.90 -17.20 0.56
N PHE A 275 -2.73 -17.02 -0.03
CA PHE A 275 -2.42 -17.42 -1.41
C PHE A 275 -1.01 -18.03 -1.52
N MET A 276 -0.77 -18.67 -2.67
CA MET A 276 0.52 -19.23 -3.02
C MET A 276 1.05 -18.58 -4.30
N ASP A 277 2.25 -18.03 -4.23
CA ASP A 277 3.08 -17.59 -5.33
C ASP A 277 4.22 -18.59 -5.58
N PRO A 278 4.08 -19.48 -6.58
CA PRO A 278 5.11 -20.45 -6.94
C PRO A 278 6.20 -19.86 -7.87
N PHE A 279 6.08 -18.60 -8.30
CA PHE A 279 6.94 -17.99 -9.32
C PHE A 279 8.05 -17.14 -8.71
N SER A 280 7.80 -16.51 -7.56
CA SER A 280 8.78 -15.64 -6.90
C SER A 280 9.86 -16.44 -6.15
N SER A 281 11.13 -16.13 -6.40
CA SER A 281 12.27 -16.65 -5.63
C SER A 281 12.68 -15.66 -4.54
N ILE A 282 12.64 -16.05 -3.27
CA ILE A 282 12.78 -15.13 -2.13
C ILE A 282 14.22 -14.61 -1.94
N HIS A 283 15.21 -15.24 -2.59
CA HIS A 283 16.59 -14.78 -2.57
C HIS A 283 16.79 -13.36 -3.15
N SER A 284 15.84 -12.82 -3.92
CA SER A 284 15.91 -11.45 -4.44
C SER A 284 15.26 -10.37 -3.54
N LEU A 285 14.67 -10.73 -2.40
CA LEU A 285 13.90 -9.79 -1.55
C LEU A 285 14.64 -9.29 -0.30
N GLN A 286 15.86 -9.77 -0.02
CA GLN A 286 16.62 -9.45 1.20
C GLN A 286 17.11 -8.00 1.35
N ASN A 287 16.87 -7.10 0.38
CA ASN A 287 17.31 -5.70 0.46
C ASN A 287 16.36 -4.76 1.22
N HIS A 288 15.40 -5.27 2.00
CA HIS A 288 14.38 -4.44 2.64
C HIS A 288 14.46 -4.50 4.16
N VAL A 289 15.58 -4.02 4.68
CA VAL A 289 15.77 -3.72 6.11
C VAL A 289 14.94 -2.48 6.46
N LYS A 290 14.07 -2.62 7.46
CA LYS A 290 13.43 -1.53 8.21
C LYS A 290 14.49 -0.48 8.57
N PRO A 291 14.33 0.83 8.27
CA PRO A 291 15.24 1.82 8.84
C PRO A 291 15.20 1.69 10.38
N PRO A 292 16.34 1.76 11.07
CA PRO A 292 16.38 1.54 12.51
C PRO A 292 15.45 2.53 13.22
N ARG A 293 14.76 2.05 14.26
CA ARG A 293 13.95 2.89 15.16
C ARG A 293 14.81 4.05 15.67
N THR A 294 14.61 5.25 15.13
CA THR A 294 15.08 6.47 15.79
C THR A 294 14.23 6.64 17.04
N ASN A 295 14.83 6.46 18.21
CA ASN A 295 14.23 6.85 19.48
C ASN A 295 13.83 8.32 19.38
N SER A 296 12.53 8.58 19.37
CA SER A 296 11.93 9.90 19.47
C SER A 296 12.21 10.47 20.86
N ASN A 297 13.37 11.09 21.04
CA ASN A 297 13.65 11.98 22.18
C ASN A 297 14.61 13.15 21.85
N GLU A 298 14.95 13.41 20.58
CA GLU A 298 15.82 14.55 20.20
C GLU A 298 15.34 15.35 18.99
N VAL A 299 14.03 15.65 18.91
CA VAL A 299 13.54 16.74 18.03
C VAL A 299 12.61 17.66 18.82
N THR A 300 13.16 18.28 19.85
CA THR A 300 12.59 19.49 20.46
C THR A 300 13.75 20.43 20.74
N MET A 301 13.88 21.48 19.93
CA MET A 301 14.53 22.79 20.20
C MET A 301 15.25 23.31 18.96
N LEU A 302 14.50 23.92 18.03
CA LEU A 302 15.08 24.92 17.11
C LEU A 302 13.99 25.82 16.52
N ARG A 303 13.22 26.48 17.40
CA ARG A 303 12.53 27.73 17.11
C ARG A 303 12.36 28.49 18.42
N MET A 304 13.33 29.32 18.79
CA MET A 304 13.22 30.55 19.59
C MET A 304 14.63 31.07 19.91
N ALA A 305 15.32 31.66 18.93
CA ALA A 305 16.53 32.45 19.17
C ALA A 305 16.82 33.41 17.99
N HIS A 306 15.84 34.21 17.59
CA HIS A 306 16.09 35.43 16.80
C HIS A 306 15.13 36.53 17.26
N ALA A 307 15.25 36.90 18.53
CA ALA A 307 14.68 38.14 19.06
C ALA A 307 15.43 38.51 20.34
N SER A 308 16.66 39.02 20.22
CA SER A 308 17.29 40.00 21.12
C SER A 308 18.79 40.06 20.87
N VAL A 309 19.34 41.26 21.08
CA VAL A 309 20.77 41.61 21.15
C VAL A 309 21.46 41.88 19.80
N ASN A 310 21.25 43.10 19.28
CA ASN A 310 22.38 44.01 19.05
C ASN A 310 21.86 45.44 18.92
N LYS A 311 21.87 46.17 20.05
CA LYS A 311 21.78 47.62 20.08
C LYS A 311 22.88 48.14 21.00
N SER A 312 23.66 49.06 20.45
CA SER A 312 24.61 49.96 21.11
C SER A 312 25.93 49.25 21.51
N ILE A 313 27.13 49.77 21.22
CA ILE A 313 27.73 51.08 21.53
C ILE A 313 29.09 51.08 20.73
N ASP A 314 29.56 52.10 19.97
CA ASP A 314 30.18 53.41 20.32
C ASP A 314 30.50 54.13 18.96
N ALA A 315 30.18 55.40 18.73
CA ALA A 315 30.92 56.61 19.14
C ALA A 315 32.30 56.80 18.47
N MET A 316 32.30 57.33 17.23
CA MET A 316 33.11 58.48 16.76
C MET A 316 32.66 58.92 15.37
#